data_AF-A0A5C0ZMJ5-F1
#
_entry.id   AF-A0A5C0ZMJ5-F1
#
_cell.length_a   1.000
_cell.length_b   1.000
_cell.length_c   1.000
_cell.angle_alpha   90.00
_cell.angle_beta   90.00
_cell.angle_gamma   90.00
#
_symmetry.space_group_name_H-M   'P 1'
#
loop_
_entity.id
_entity.type
_entity.pdbx_description
1 polymer ?
#
loop_
_entity_poly.entity_id
_entity_poly.type
_entity_poly.pdbx_seq_one_letter_code
_entity_poly.pdbx_strand_id
1 'polypeptide(L)'
;MGNFVALNDFADHLKRFFLQHPERLPKGIDIKNLEVKPFQNAWIDKRLTSDYEYVRYMDVLFYGNESTVDNHFHSFIITYSCDKHVIEVTKMEFYNNLTSA
;
A
#
# COMPACT_ATOMS: atom_id res chain seq x y z
N MET A 1 -10.05 -25.19 7.69
CA MET A 1 -9.90 -23.87 7.03
C MET A 1 -9.85 -22.83 8.13
N GLY A 2 -8.72 -22.17 8.36
CA GLY A 2 -8.63 -21.09 9.34
C GLY A 2 -9.36 -19.84 8.85
N ASN A 3 -10.05 -19.14 9.75
CA ASN A 3 -10.70 -17.87 9.44
C ASN A 3 -9.65 -16.84 9.03
N PHE A 4 -9.99 -16.00 8.06
CA PHE A 4 -9.20 -14.83 7.70
C PHE A 4 -9.07 -13.92 8.93
N VAL A 5 -7.84 -13.49 9.25
CA VAL A 5 -7.56 -12.49 10.28
C VAL A 5 -6.96 -11.27 9.59
N ALA A 6 -7.72 -10.17 9.58
CA ALA A 6 -7.21 -8.90 9.09
C ALA A 6 -5.99 -8.48 9.91
N LEU A 7 -4.97 -7.94 9.25
CA LEU A 7 -3.89 -7.27 9.96
C LEU A 7 -4.44 -5.99 10.59
N ASN A 8 -4.52 -5.97 11.93
CA ASN A 8 -4.85 -4.78 12.71
C ASN A 8 -3.79 -3.68 12.46
N ASP A 9 -4.17 -2.42 12.62
CA ASP A 9 -3.26 -1.27 12.46
C ASP A 9 -2.50 -1.28 11.11
N PHE A 10 -3.19 -1.70 10.04
CA PHE A 10 -2.61 -1.88 8.70
C PHE A 10 -1.85 -0.63 8.21
N ALA A 11 -2.36 0.57 8.53
CA ALA A 11 -1.70 1.83 8.18
C ALA A 11 -0.31 1.96 8.80
N ASP A 12 -0.13 1.53 10.06
CA ASP A 12 1.15 1.58 10.75
C ASP A 12 2.12 0.55 10.18
N HIS A 13 1.64 -0.65 9.86
CA HIS A 13 2.46 -1.66 9.19
C HIS A 13 2.92 -1.18 7.81
N LEU A 14 2.04 -0.53 7.05
CA LEU A 14 2.37 0.02 5.75
C LEU A 14 3.34 1.21 5.86
N LYS A 15 3.16 2.09 6.84
CA LYS A 15 4.11 3.17 7.15
C LYS A 15 5.49 2.60 7.48
N ARG A 16 5.59 1.61 8.36
CA ARG A 16 6.87 0.96 8.70
C ARG A 16 7.54 0.35 7.47
N PHE A 17 6.77 -0.30 6.60
CA PHE A 17 7.28 -0.83 5.35
C PHE A 17 7.92 0.27 4.47
N PHE A 18 7.22 1.39 4.24
CA PHE A 18 7.76 2.48 3.43
C PHE A 18 8.95 3.22 4.06
N LEU A 19 9.03 3.27 5.39
CA LEU A 19 10.21 3.81 6.08
C LEU A 19 11.44 2.90 5.89
N GLN A 20 11.23 1.57 5.80
CA GLN A 20 12.29 0.60 5.53
C GLN A 20 12.64 0.50 4.04
N HIS A 21 11.66 0.75 3.16
CA HIS A 21 11.74 0.67 1.71
C HIS A 21 11.34 1.99 1.05
N PRO A 22 12.10 3.08 1.26
CA PRO A 22 11.76 4.39 0.72
C PRO A 22 11.76 4.43 -0.82
N GLU A 23 12.48 3.52 -1.48
CA GLU A 23 12.47 3.34 -2.93
C GLU A 23 11.10 2.89 -3.48
N ARG A 24 10.21 2.38 -2.62
CA ARG A 24 8.85 1.98 -2.97
C ARG A 24 7.84 3.12 -2.85
N LEU A 25 8.23 4.26 -2.28
CA LEU A 25 7.37 5.44 -2.21
C LEU A 25 7.24 6.12 -3.59
N PRO A 26 6.09 6.76 -3.88
CA PRO A 26 5.98 7.67 -5.01
C PRO A 26 7.05 8.78 -4.95
N LYS A 27 7.54 9.21 -6.11
CA LYS A 27 8.51 10.31 -6.19
C LYS A 27 7.92 11.59 -5.61
N GLY A 28 8.71 12.30 -4.80
CA GLY A 28 8.31 13.58 -4.22
C GLY A 28 7.64 13.48 -2.85
N ILE A 29 7.45 12.28 -2.29
CA ILE A 29 6.98 12.10 -0.92
C ILE A 29 8.15 12.26 0.06
N ASP A 30 7.99 13.15 1.06
CA ASP A 30 8.95 13.31 2.16
C ASP A 30 8.72 12.22 3.23
N ILE A 31 9.83 11.61 3.65
CA ILE A 31 9.87 10.51 4.61
C ILE A 31 9.83 11.04 6.05
N LYS A 32 10.35 12.26 6.31
CA LYS A 32 10.52 12.78 7.68
C LYS A 32 9.22 12.87 8.47
N ASN A 33 8.14 13.27 7.82
CA ASN A 33 6.80 13.43 8.41
C ASN A 33 5.78 12.51 7.74
N LEU A 34 6.20 11.33 7.28
CA LEU A 34 5.36 10.44 6.50
C LEU A 34 4.10 10.01 7.28
N GLU A 35 2.94 10.43 6.82
CA GLU A 35 1.65 9.85 7.14
C GLU A 35 1.19 8.97 5.98
N VAL A 36 0.67 7.78 6.30
CA VAL A 36 0.12 6.83 5.32
C VAL A 36 -1.33 6.61 5.66
N LYS A 37 -2.23 6.95 4.74
CA LYS A 37 -3.68 6.79 4.89
C LYS A 37 -4.20 5.86 3.80
N PRO A 38 -4.32 4.55 4.11
CA PRO A 38 -4.93 3.60 3.20
C PRO A 38 -6.44 3.88 3.09
N PHE A 39 -6.96 3.98 1.86
CA PHE A 39 -8.37 4.26 1.59
C PHE A 39 -9.15 2.96 1.35
N GLN A 40 -10.31 2.84 1.97
CA GLN A 40 -10.92 1.55 2.32
C GLN A 40 -12.23 1.26 1.57
N ASN A 41 -12.38 1.67 0.31
CA ASN A 41 -13.70 1.60 -0.37
C ASN A 41 -14.12 0.19 -0.83
N ALA A 42 -13.18 -0.72 -1.11
CA ALA A 42 -13.45 -2.15 -1.28
C ALA A 42 -12.10 -2.87 -1.40
N TRP A 43 -11.70 -3.65 -0.40
CA TRP A 43 -10.52 -4.50 -0.53
C TRP A 43 -10.94 -5.95 -0.76
N ILE A 44 -10.31 -6.59 -1.74
CA ILE A 44 -10.42 -8.03 -1.96
C ILE A 44 -9.10 -8.61 -1.47
N ASP A 45 -9.13 -9.31 -0.34
CA ASP A 45 -7.97 -10.07 0.09
C ASP A 45 -8.02 -11.46 -0.53
N LYS A 46 -7.09 -11.71 -1.44
CA LYS A 46 -6.93 -13.04 -2.04
C LYS A 46 -5.84 -13.78 -1.27
N ARG A 47 -6.23 -14.88 -0.64
CA ARG A 47 -5.28 -15.80 0.01
C ARG A 47 -4.34 -16.38 -1.04
N LEU A 48 -3.04 -16.32 -0.76
CA LEU A 48 -2.00 -16.98 -1.55
C LEU A 48 -1.85 -18.45 -1.15
N THR A 49 -1.19 -19.23 -2.00
CA THR A 49 -1.07 -20.70 -1.86
C THR A 49 -0.30 -21.16 -0.62
N SER A 50 0.54 -20.31 -0.01
CA SER A 50 1.31 -20.59 1.20
C SER A 50 0.86 -19.73 2.39
N ASP A 51 0.80 -20.36 3.58
CA ASP A 51 0.97 -19.76 4.91
C ASP A 51 0.34 -18.40 5.19
N TYR A 52 -0.98 -18.31 5.07
CA TYR A 52 -1.76 -17.15 5.57
C TYR A 52 -1.29 -15.81 4.98
N GLU A 53 -0.69 -15.84 3.79
CA GLU A 53 -0.36 -14.65 3.03
C GLU A 53 -1.57 -14.22 2.19
N TYR A 54 -1.77 -12.92 2.11
CA TYR A 54 -2.90 -12.27 1.46
C TYR A 54 -2.40 -11.15 0.58
N VAL A 55 -3.05 -10.98 -0.57
CA VAL A 55 -2.85 -9.83 -1.44
C VAL A 55 -4.03 -8.89 -1.31
N ARG A 56 -3.74 -7.62 -1.02
CA ARG A 56 -4.70 -6.51 -0.92
C ARG A 56 -4.45 -5.50 -2.02
N TYR A 57 -5.50 -5.14 -2.73
CA TYR A 57 -5.51 -3.98 -3.63
C TYR A 57 -6.04 -2.77 -2.86
N MET A 58 -5.31 -1.65 -2.87
CA MET A 58 -5.80 -0.44 -2.24
C MET A 58 -5.16 0.84 -2.75
N ASP A 59 -5.94 1.91 -2.66
CA ASP A 59 -5.46 3.28 -2.83
C ASP A 59 -4.89 3.78 -1.50
N VAL A 60 -3.75 4.47 -1.57
CA VAL A 60 -3.05 5.00 -0.42
C VAL A 60 -2.73 6.46 -0.68
N LEU A 61 -3.01 7.27 0.33
CA LEU A 61 -2.72 8.69 0.33
C LEU A 61 -1.58 8.97 1.30
N PHE A 62 -0.60 9.75 0.85
CA PHE A 62 0.56 10.14 1.64
C PHE A 62 0.47 11.62 1.99
N TYR A 63 0.80 11.98 3.23
CA TYR A 63 0.88 13.37 3.67
C TYR A 63 2.16 13.63 4.46
N GLY A 64 2.72 14.83 4.33
CA GLY A 64 3.94 15.23 5.04
C GLY A 64 4.42 16.63 4.66
N ASN A 65 3.77 17.65 5.24
CA ASN A 65 4.03 19.11 5.11
C ASN A 65 3.81 19.78 3.74
N GLU A 66 3.57 21.10 3.79
CA GLU A 66 3.09 22.07 2.76
C GLU A 66 3.69 21.95 1.34
N SER A 67 4.76 21.20 1.16
CA SER A 67 5.43 20.96 -0.12
C SER A 67 5.05 19.65 -0.82
N THR A 68 4.22 18.78 -0.22
CA THR A 68 3.67 17.63 -0.96
C THR A 68 2.62 18.13 -1.96
N VAL A 69 3.09 18.53 -3.15
CA VAL A 69 2.27 18.88 -4.32
C VAL A 69 1.41 17.68 -4.76
N ASP A 70 1.74 16.48 -4.30
CA ASP A 70 1.04 15.25 -4.61
C ASP A 70 0.06 14.86 -3.49
N ASN A 71 -1.17 15.36 -3.59
CA ASN A 71 -2.33 14.92 -2.79
C ASN A 71 -3.12 13.81 -3.52
N HIS A 72 -2.51 13.12 -4.50
CA HIS A 72 -3.20 12.09 -5.25
C HIS A 72 -3.18 10.76 -4.52
N PHE A 73 -4.21 9.96 -4.80
CA PHE A 73 -4.22 8.56 -4.42
C PHE A 73 -3.23 7.79 -5.29
N HIS A 74 -2.46 6.92 -4.65
CA HIS A 74 -1.59 5.97 -5.33
C HIS A 74 -2.11 4.56 -5.08
N SER A 75 -2.41 3.85 -6.16
CA SER A 75 -2.90 2.48 -6.10
C SER A 75 -1.75 1.49 -5.93
N PHE A 76 -1.90 0.55 -5.00
CA PHE A 76 -0.90 -0.48 -4.70
C PHE A 76 -1.54 -1.88 -4.64
N ILE A 77 -0.70 -2.86 -4.96
CA ILE A 77 -0.87 -4.27 -4.61
C ILE A 77 0.03 -4.53 -3.41
N ILE A 78 -0.55 -5.01 -2.31
CA ILE A 78 0.16 -5.22 -1.05
C ILE A 78 0.04 -6.68 -0.63
N THR A 79 1.16 -7.37 -0.52
CA THR A 79 1.23 -8.71 0.03
C THR A 79 1.53 -8.62 1.52
N TYR A 80 0.76 -9.31 2.34
CA TYR A 80 0.90 -9.25 3.79
C TYR A 80 0.46 -10.56 4.46
N SER A 81 0.88 -10.80 5.70
CA SER A 81 0.31 -11.85 6.55
C SER A 81 0.10 -11.33 7.97
N CYS A 82 -0.69 -12.05 8.76
CA CYS A 82 -0.92 -11.69 10.17
C CYS A 82 0.39 -11.73 10.99
N ASP A 83 1.29 -12.68 10.69
CA ASP A 83 2.50 -12.92 11.46
C ASP A 83 3.72 -12.12 10.94
N LYS A 84 3.80 -11.93 9.62
CA LYS A 84 4.93 -11.24 8.96
C LYS A 84 4.64 -9.77 8.64
N HIS A 85 3.41 -9.29 8.91
CA HIS A 85 2.95 -7.95 8.56
C HIS A 85 3.00 -7.69 7.04
N VAL A 86 3.34 -6.47 6.59
CA VAL A 86 3.48 -6.13 5.17
C VAL A 86 4.79 -6.72 4.63
N ILE A 87 4.68 -7.60 3.64
CA ILE A 87 5.79 -8.36 3.03
C ILE A 87 6.28 -7.68 1.76
N GLU A 88 5.35 -7.22 0.91
CA GLU A 88 5.67 -6.59 -0.36
C GLU A 88 4.64 -5.51 -0.72
N VAL A 89 5.12 -4.43 -1.35
CA VAL A 89 4.29 -3.37 -1.92
C VAL A 89 4.71 -3.11 -3.35
N THR A 90 3.76 -3.21 -4.27
CA THR A 90 3.95 -2.96 -5.71
C THR A 90 3.00 -1.86 -6.15
N LYS A 91 3.54 -0.76 -6.66
CA LYS A 91 2.74 0.34 -7.22
C LYS A 91 2.03 -0.15 -8.47
N MET A 92 0.73 0.12 -8.55
CA MET A 92 -0.03 -0.12 -9.78
C MET A 92 0.26 1.04 -10.74
N GLU A 93 1.02 0.75 -11.80
CA GLU A 93 1.15 1.66 -12.93
C GLU A 93 0.03 1.33 -13.93
N PHE A 94 -1.00 2.16 -13.96
CA PHE A 94 -1.96 2.10 -15.06
C PHE A 94 -1.25 2.64 -16.30
N TYR A 95 -0.94 1.75 -17.25
CA TYR A 95 -0.41 2.15 -18.55
C TYR A 95 -1.45 3.06 -19.24
N ASN A 96 -1.14 4.36 -19.33
CA ASN A 96 -1.86 5.35 -20.12
C ASN A 96 -1.68 5.13 -21.65
N ASN A 97 -1.86 3.91 -22.14
CA ASN A 97 -1.84 3.62 -23.58
C ASN A 97 -3.22 3.81 -24.26
N LEU A 98 -4.15 4.53 -23.64
CA LEU A 98 -5.50 4.74 -24.17
C LEU A 98 -5.76 6.12 -24.79
N THR A 99 -4.72 6.93 -25.03
CA THR A 99 -4.87 8.20 -25.78
C THR A 99 -3.88 8.29 -26.93
N SER A 100 -3.96 7.33 -27.86
CA SER A 100 -3.43 7.43 -29.22
C SER A 100 -4.24 6.48 -30.12
N ALA A 101 -5.50 6.81 -30.37
CA ALA A 101 -6.33 6.23 -31.43
C ALA A 101 -7.07 7.38 -32.13
#